data_AF-A0A924D1B3-F1
#
_entry.id   AF-A0A924D1B3-F1
#
_cell.length_a   1.000
_cell.length_b   1.000
_cell.length_c   1.000
_cell.angle_alpha   90.00
_cell.angle_beta   90.00
_cell.angle_gamma   90.00
#
_symmetry.space_group_name_H-M   'P 1'
#
loop_
_entity.id
_entity.type
_entity.pdbx_description
1 polymer ?
#
loop_
_entity_poly.entity_id
_entity_poly.type
_entity_poly.pdbx_seq_one_letter_code
_entity_poly.pdbx_strand_id
1 'polypeptide(L)'
;ETITYLEFRADYHVELRFDDGRVKAIPFLLLPLSNLRPDFFPLTCRTCVDYTNSLADITVGYMGGTGEQWLIVRNDRGQELVDLLGAELQTEAPADSGKREGPVKGFLANTERAAGGLPLRRMPKWVRPIVGWLMPRVGPKGLEFARARVEMKAVESVIHLRREKPGRVKSMLPAHIWALVAPYGLAPAADEAVTASPPPPA
;
A
#
# COMPACT_ATOMS: atom_id res chain seq x y z
N GLU A 1 -15.30 7.26 25.21
CA GLU A 1 -14.98 7.99 23.95
C GLU A 1 -15.16 7.02 22.78
N THR A 2 -15.85 7.43 21.72
CA THR A 2 -16.19 6.57 20.58
C THR A 2 -15.48 7.07 19.32
N ILE A 3 -14.75 6.20 18.62
CA ILE A 3 -14.14 6.52 17.32
C ILE A 3 -15.20 6.30 16.23
N THR A 4 -15.41 7.31 15.37
CA THR A 4 -16.38 7.27 14.25
C THR A 4 -15.70 7.14 12.89
N TYR A 5 -14.40 7.44 12.80
CA TYR A 5 -13.61 7.33 11.57
C TYR A 5 -12.15 7.02 11.89
N LEU A 6 -11.53 6.19 11.06
CA LEU A 6 -10.11 5.88 11.09
C LEU A 6 -9.57 5.80 9.67
N GLU A 7 -8.46 6.49 9.39
CA GLU A 7 -7.79 6.42 8.10
C GLU A 7 -6.28 6.48 8.24
N PHE A 8 -5.58 5.65 7.46
CA PHE A 8 -4.14 5.79 7.28
C PHE A 8 -3.89 6.79 6.15
N ARG A 9 -3.27 7.93 6.41
CA ARG A 9 -3.10 9.00 5.42
C ARG A 9 -1.76 8.91 4.68
N ALA A 10 -1.67 9.61 3.54
CA ALA A 10 -0.45 9.72 2.73
C ALA A 10 0.68 10.54 3.41
N ASP A 11 0.37 11.27 4.49
CA ASP A 11 1.33 12.05 5.28
C ASP A 11 1.90 11.30 6.50
N TYR A 12 1.85 9.96 6.46
CA TYR A 12 2.39 9.06 7.49
C TYR A 12 1.70 9.15 8.87
N HIS A 13 0.45 9.60 8.92
CA HIS A 13 -0.38 9.67 10.13
C HIS A 13 -1.65 8.83 10.00
N VAL A 14 -2.10 8.25 11.11
CA VAL A 14 -3.47 7.75 11.26
C VAL A 14 -4.33 8.84 11.81
N GLU A 15 -5.38 9.20 11.09
CA GLU A 15 -6.42 10.11 11.55
C GLU A 15 -7.51 9.31 12.27
N LEU A 16 -7.88 9.78 13.45
CA LEU A 16 -9.03 9.31 14.21
C LEU A 16 -9.99 10.47 14.40
N ARG A 17 -11.28 10.27 14.10
CA ARG A 17 -12.35 11.21 14.46
C ARG A 17 -13.25 10.58 15.51
N PHE A 18 -13.74 11.41 16.42
CA PHE A 18 -14.59 11.01 17.53
C PHE A 18 -16.01 11.54 17.35
N ASP A 19 -16.96 10.91 18.04
CA ASP A 19 -18.38 11.32 18.05
C ASP A 19 -18.60 12.73 18.63
N ASP A 20 -17.70 13.19 19.49
CA ASP A 20 -17.67 14.54 20.07
C ASP A 20 -16.96 15.59 19.20
N GLY A 21 -16.56 15.23 17.97
CA GLY A 21 -15.92 16.14 17.02
C GLY A 21 -14.41 16.31 17.19
N ARG A 22 -13.78 15.70 18.21
CA ARG A 22 -12.31 15.69 18.31
C ARG A 22 -11.69 14.97 17.12
N VAL A 23 -10.52 15.44 16.71
CA VAL A 23 -9.67 14.80 15.68
C VAL A 23 -8.28 14.57 16.25
N LYS A 24 -7.73 13.38 16.05
CA LYS A 24 -6.39 13.00 16.50
C LYS A 24 -5.58 12.43 15.34
N ALA A 25 -4.39 12.98 15.10
CA ALA A 25 -3.42 12.44 14.16
C ALA A 25 -2.31 11.70 14.92
N ILE A 26 -2.09 10.43 14.60
CA ILE A 26 -1.07 9.58 15.23
C ILE A 26 -0.02 9.20 14.18
N PRO A 27 1.26 9.59 14.33
CA PRO A 27 2.31 9.15 13.41
C PRO A 27 2.39 7.61 13.34
N PHE A 28 2.57 7.04 12.14
CA PHE A 28 2.65 5.59 11.94
C PHE A 28 3.70 4.91 12.82
N LEU A 29 4.84 5.58 13.04
CA LEU A 29 5.95 5.08 13.86
C LEU A 29 5.62 4.94 15.35
N LEU A 30 4.52 5.56 15.79
CA LEU A 30 4.03 5.45 17.16
C LEU A 30 2.95 4.38 17.31
N LEU A 31 2.44 3.81 16.21
CA LEU A 31 1.48 2.72 16.27
C LEU A 31 2.16 1.46 16.82
N PRO A 32 1.56 0.77 17.79
CA PRO A 32 2.09 -0.46 18.35
C PRO A 32 1.76 -1.67 17.46
N LEU A 33 1.99 -1.58 16.14
CA LEU A 33 1.62 -2.64 15.19
C LEU A 33 2.25 -4.00 15.55
N SER A 34 3.46 -4.00 16.13
CA SER A 34 4.12 -5.22 16.59
C SER A 34 3.47 -5.90 17.79
N ASN A 35 2.52 -5.24 18.45
CA ASN A 35 1.75 -5.81 19.57
C ASN A 35 0.42 -6.40 19.10
N LEU A 36 0.05 -6.20 17.83
CA LEU A 36 -1.14 -6.81 17.25
C LEU A 36 -0.93 -8.32 17.11
N ARG A 37 -2.03 -9.05 17.19
CA ARG A 37 -2.00 -10.49 16.93
C ARG A 37 -1.55 -10.77 15.49
N PRO A 38 -0.86 -11.89 15.22
CA PRO A 38 -0.42 -12.24 13.87
C PRO A 38 -1.54 -12.33 12.82
N ASP A 39 -2.77 -12.60 13.29
CA ASP A 39 -4.00 -12.73 12.48
C ASP A 39 -4.85 -11.45 12.45
N PHE A 40 -4.37 -10.34 13.03
CA PHE A 40 -5.08 -9.06 12.99
C PHE A 40 -5.37 -8.61 11.55
N PHE A 41 -4.38 -8.74 10.66
CA PHE A 41 -4.59 -8.63 9.22
C PHE A 41 -4.79 -10.04 8.64
N PRO A 42 -5.97 -10.35 8.07
CA PRO A 42 -6.22 -11.68 7.56
C PRO A 42 -5.31 -11.99 6.39
N LEU A 43 -4.99 -13.27 6.18
CA LEU A 43 -4.13 -13.72 5.08
C LEU A 43 -4.66 -13.22 3.72
N THR A 44 -5.98 -13.25 3.52
CA THR A 44 -6.63 -12.74 2.30
C THR A 44 -6.28 -11.27 2.02
N CYS A 45 -6.28 -10.42 3.04
CA CYS A 45 -5.84 -9.04 2.89
C CYS A 45 -4.34 -9.00 2.61
N ARG A 46 -3.50 -9.74 3.36
CA ARG A 46 -2.03 -9.75 3.20
C ARG A 46 -1.57 -10.26 1.83
N THR A 47 -2.33 -11.11 1.17
CA THR A 47 -2.02 -11.65 -0.17
C THR A 47 -2.94 -11.11 -1.27
N CYS A 48 -3.69 -10.03 -1.02
CA CYS A 48 -4.44 -9.36 -2.07
C CYS A 48 -3.49 -8.70 -3.06
N VAL A 49 -3.68 -8.98 -4.35
CA VAL A 49 -2.85 -8.49 -5.45
C VAL A 49 -3.47 -7.29 -6.18
N ASP A 50 -4.65 -6.84 -5.76
CA ASP A 50 -5.38 -5.76 -6.41
C ASP A 50 -5.54 -4.52 -5.51
N TYR A 51 -4.42 -3.88 -5.20
CA TYR A 51 -4.40 -2.74 -4.28
C TYR A 51 -5.04 -1.47 -4.84
N THR A 52 -5.14 -1.37 -6.17
CA THR A 52 -5.70 -0.21 -6.87
C THR A 52 -7.10 -0.43 -7.41
N ASN A 53 -7.73 -1.57 -7.13
CA ASN A 53 -9.05 -1.93 -7.70
C ASN A 53 -9.05 -1.85 -9.25
N SER A 54 -8.19 -2.64 -9.87
CA SER A 54 -7.83 -2.58 -11.29
C SER A 54 -8.97 -2.90 -12.25
N LEU A 55 -10.01 -3.60 -11.77
CA LEU A 55 -11.18 -3.97 -12.57
C LEU A 55 -12.34 -2.98 -12.46
N ALA A 56 -12.21 -1.92 -11.66
CA ALA A 56 -13.23 -0.89 -11.57
C ALA A 56 -13.24 0.01 -12.83
N ASP A 57 -14.34 0.74 -13.04
CA ASP A 57 -14.40 1.82 -14.03
C ASP A 57 -13.73 3.10 -13.48
N ILE A 58 -13.93 3.35 -12.18
CA ILE A 58 -13.31 4.43 -11.42
C ILE A 58 -12.72 3.88 -10.12
N THR A 59 -11.53 4.36 -9.74
CA THR A 59 -10.97 4.18 -8.40
C THR A 59 -10.87 5.52 -7.68
N VAL A 60 -11.47 5.63 -6.50
CA VAL A 60 -11.32 6.77 -5.58
C VAL A 60 -10.58 6.31 -4.33
N GLY A 61 -9.69 7.15 -3.81
CA GLY A 61 -8.91 6.87 -2.61
C GLY A 61 -8.04 8.07 -2.24
N TYR A 62 -6.95 7.86 -1.53
CA TYR A 62 -6.07 8.96 -1.08
C TYR A 62 -4.59 8.77 -1.41
N MET A 63 -4.16 7.57 -1.82
CA MET A 63 -2.73 7.22 -1.84
C MET A 63 -1.91 8.08 -2.80
N GLY A 64 -2.49 8.49 -3.92
CA GLY A 64 -1.84 9.39 -4.87
C GLY A 64 -2.02 10.88 -4.57
N GLY A 65 -2.82 11.23 -3.56
CA GLY A 65 -3.07 12.61 -3.17
C GLY A 65 -2.05 13.16 -2.18
N THR A 66 -2.08 14.47 -1.96
CA THR A 66 -1.24 15.18 -0.97
C THR A 66 -2.04 15.77 0.19
N GLY A 67 -3.28 15.34 0.34
CA GLY A 67 -4.29 15.87 1.26
C GLY A 67 -5.70 15.65 0.68
N GLU A 68 -5.78 15.64 -0.64
CA GLU A 68 -6.93 15.42 -1.49
C GLU A 68 -7.15 13.93 -1.77
N GLN A 69 -8.28 13.59 -2.38
CA GLN A 69 -8.51 12.28 -2.96
C GLN A 69 -7.75 12.13 -4.28
N TRP A 70 -7.26 10.93 -4.58
CA TRP A 70 -6.88 10.57 -5.95
C TRP A 70 -8.08 9.98 -6.70
N LEU A 71 -8.09 10.17 -8.01
CA LEU A 71 -9.13 9.64 -8.89
C LEU A 71 -8.43 8.97 -10.08
N ILE A 72 -8.76 7.70 -10.34
CA ILE A 72 -8.30 6.96 -11.51
C ILE A 72 -9.51 6.61 -12.35
N VAL A 73 -9.61 7.21 -13.53
CA VAL A 73 -10.56 6.81 -14.57
C VAL A 73 -9.89 5.74 -15.44
N ARG A 74 -10.54 4.59 -15.61
CA ARG A 74 -9.91 3.41 -16.23
C ARG A 74 -10.43 3.10 -17.63
N ASN A 75 -11.62 3.57 -17.96
CA ASN A 75 -12.27 3.33 -19.25
C ASN A 75 -13.35 4.40 -19.51
N ASP A 76 -13.94 4.34 -20.70
CA ASP A 76 -14.95 5.31 -21.16
C ASP A 76 -16.18 5.37 -20.24
N ARG A 77 -16.63 4.24 -19.71
CA ARG A 77 -17.73 4.20 -18.74
C ARG A 77 -17.37 4.93 -17.45
N GLY A 78 -16.14 4.80 -16.99
CA GLY A 78 -15.63 5.55 -15.85
C GLY A 78 -15.59 7.05 -16.15
N GLN A 79 -15.26 7.43 -17.38
CA GLN A 79 -15.27 8.84 -17.78
C GLN A 79 -16.70 9.39 -17.80
N GLU A 80 -17.66 8.66 -18.37
CA GLU A 80 -19.09 9.02 -18.37
C GLU A 80 -19.60 9.29 -16.95
N LEU A 81 -19.22 8.45 -15.98
CA LEU A 81 -19.59 8.62 -14.58
C LEU A 81 -18.98 9.87 -13.94
N VAL A 82 -17.71 10.19 -14.27
CA VAL A 82 -17.05 11.41 -13.79
C VAL A 82 -17.68 12.67 -14.40
N ASP A 83 -18.04 12.63 -15.68
CA ASP A 83 -18.63 13.76 -16.40
C ASP A 83 -19.98 14.20 -15.81
N LEU A 84 -20.73 13.27 -15.18
CA LEU A 84 -21.97 13.59 -14.45
C LEU A 84 -21.78 14.58 -13.30
N LEU A 85 -20.57 14.66 -12.71
CA LEU A 85 -20.27 15.58 -11.61
C LEU A 85 -20.08 17.02 -12.10
N GLY A 86 -19.77 17.23 -13.38
CA GLY A 86 -19.57 18.55 -13.97
C GLY A 86 -18.64 19.43 -13.14
N ALA A 87 -19.12 20.63 -12.77
CA ALA A 87 -18.34 21.61 -12.01
C ALA A 87 -18.20 21.30 -10.50
N GLU A 88 -18.92 20.29 -9.98
CA GLU A 88 -18.81 19.88 -8.57
C GLU A 88 -17.48 19.17 -8.28
N LEU A 89 -16.87 18.54 -9.30
CA LEU A 89 -15.56 17.93 -9.20
C LEU A 89 -14.47 18.91 -9.66
N GLN A 90 -13.62 19.30 -8.71
CA GLN A 90 -12.39 20.04 -9.00
C GLN A 90 -11.22 19.06 -9.08
N THR A 91 -10.44 19.12 -10.16
CA THR A 91 -9.31 18.21 -10.38
C THR A 91 -8.01 18.96 -10.62
N GLU A 92 -6.92 18.35 -10.18
CA GLU A 92 -5.56 18.78 -10.48
C GLU A 92 -4.68 17.56 -10.75
N ALA A 93 -3.57 17.77 -11.45
CA ALA A 93 -2.61 16.70 -11.70
C ALA A 93 -1.96 16.27 -10.38
N PRO A 94 -1.81 14.96 -10.12
CA PRO A 94 -1.23 14.48 -8.88
C PRO A 94 0.27 14.83 -8.80
N ALA A 95 0.73 15.15 -7.60
CA ALA A 95 2.15 15.35 -7.33
C ALA A 95 2.95 14.05 -7.55
N ASP A 96 4.22 14.17 -7.95
CA ASP A 96 5.13 13.03 -8.13
C ASP A 96 6.54 13.42 -7.68
N SER A 97 6.96 13.00 -6.49
CA SER A 97 8.29 13.35 -5.96
C SER A 97 8.81 12.37 -4.92
N GLY A 98 10.14 12.36 -4.75
CA GLY A 98 10.86 11.48 -3.83
C GLY A 98 11.36 10.20 -4.50
N LYS A 99 11.80 9.22 -3.69
CA LYS A 99 12.29 7.93 -4.18
C LYS A 99 11.74 6.80 -3.30
N ARG A 100 11.00 5.87 -3.90
CA ARG A 100 10.40 4.74 -3.15
C ARG A 100 11.32 3.57 -2.86
N GLU A 101 12.41 3.40 -3.63
CA GLU A 101 13.23 2.18 -3.60
C GLU A 101 13.78 1.85 -2.20
N GLY A 102 14.35 2.83 -1.50
CA GLY A 102 14.88 2.66 -0.14
C GLY A 102 13.80 2.25 0.89
N PRO A 103 12.69 3.00 1.00
CA PRO A 103 11.54 2.60 1.82
C PRO A 103 11.01 1.19 1.52
N VAL A 104 10.87 0.81 0.24
CA VAL A 104 10.36 -0.53 -0.14
C VAL A 104 11.35 -1.62 0.24
N LYS A 105 12.66 -1.43 0.03
CA LYS A 105 13.71 -2.35 0.50
C LYS A 105 13.70 -2.52 2.03
N GLY A 106 13.51 -1.41 2.76
CA GLY A 106 13.37 -1.44 4.22
C GLY A 106 12.14 -2.20 4.68
N PHE A 107 11.02 -2.04 3.98
CA PHE A 107 9.79 -2.80 4.23
C PHE A 107 10.01 -4.30 3.98
N LEU A 108 10.56 -4.67 2.82
CA LEU A 108 10.90 -6.05 2.46
C LEU A 108 11.68 -6.75 3.58
N ALA A 109 12.80 -6.16 4.00
CA ALA A 109 13.66 -6.77 5.01
C ALA A 109 12.96 -6.89 6.39
N ASN A 110 12.02 -6.01 6.71
CA ASN A 110 11.23 -6.12 7.95
C ASN A 110 10.15 -7.20 7.85
N THR A 111 9.50 -7.31 6.70
CA THR A 111 8.48 -8.31 6.42
C THR A 111 9.08 -9.71 6.44
N GLU A 112 10.24 -9.93 5.83
CA GLU A 112 10.96 -11.21 5.91
C GLU A 112 11.30 -11.61 7.34
N ARG A 113 11.77 -10.67 8.17
CA ARG A 113 12.08 -10.94 9.58
C ARG A 113 10.83 -11.28 10.39
N ALA A 114 9.77 -10.49 10.25
CA ALA A 114 8.49 -10.76 10.91
C ALA A 114 7.92 -12.11 10.47
N ALA A 115 8.01 -12.43 9.18
CA ALA A 115 7.59 -13.71 8.65
C ALA A 115 8.46 -14.88 9.14
N GLY A 116 9.76 -14.67 9.31
CA GLY A 116 10.71 -15.67 9.84
C GLY A 116 10.67 -15.86 11.36
N GLY A 117 9.80 -15.15 12.10
CA GLY A 117 9.77 -15.19 13.56
C GLY A 117 10.95 -14.48 14.23
N LEU A 118 11.70 -13.67 13.47
CA LEU A 118 12.84 -12.91 13.97
C LEU A 118 12.38 -11.61 14.64
N PRO A 119 13.11 -11.12 15.67
CA PRO A 119 12.75 -9.88 16.34
C PRO A 119 12.75 -8.73 15.33
N LEU A 120 11.59 -8.07 15.21
CA LEU A 120 11.47 -6.81 14.49
C LEU A 120 12.44 -5.81 15.13
N ARG A 121 13.30 -5.20 14.31
CA ARG A 121 14.27 -4.19 14.77
C ARG A 121 13.50 -2.93 15.15
N ARG A 122 12.98 -2.89 16.38
CA ARG A 122 12.19 -1.77 16.88
C ARG A 122 13.08 -0.53 16.89
N MET A 123 12.63 0.51 16.21
CA MET A 123 13.31 1.79 16.25
C MET A 123 13.40 2.30 17.70
N PRO A 124 14.59 2.67 18.20
CA PRO A 124 14.77 3.20 19.55
C PRO A 124 13.84 4.39 19.78
N LYS A 125 13.28 4.52 20.99
CA LYS A 125 12.27 5.55 21.29
C LYS A 125 12.76 6.98 21.00
N TRP A 126 14.05 7.25 21.21
CA TRP A 126 14.66 8.56 20.96
C TRP A 126 14.82 8.90 19.47
N VAL A 127 14.89 7.89 18.58
CA VAL A 127 15.00 8.09 17.13
C VAL A 127 13.64 8.37 16.50
N ARG A 128 12.55 7.88 17.11
CA ARG A 128 11.19 7.97 16.53
C ARG A 128 10.72 9.40 16.24
N PRO A 129 10.92 10.39 17.13
CA PRO A 129 10.54 11.78 16.84
C PRO A 129 11.29 12.38 15.66
N ILE A 130 12.59 12.07 15.53
CA ILE A 130 13.45 12.58 14.43
C ILE A 130 12.96 12.04 13.09
N VAL A 131 12.76 10.71 13.01
CA VAL A 131 12.28 10.08 11.78
C VAL A 131 10.85 10.50 11.48
N GLY A 132 9.98 10.64 12.51
CA GLY A 132 8.63 11.15 12.35
C GLY A 132 8.57 12.58 11.79
N TRP A 133 9.55 13.43 12.11
CA TRP A 133 9.65 14.77 11.54
C TRP A 133 10.25 14.78 10.12
N LEU A 134 11.22 13.90 9.84
CA LEU A 134 11.94 13.84 8.56
C LEU A 134 11.14 13.14 7.45
N MET A 135 10.47 12.03 7.78
CA MET A 135 9.81 11.14 6.83
C MET A 135 8.73 11.84 5.98
N PRO A 136 7.85 12.71 6.52
CA PRO A 136 6.88 13.44 5.70
C PRO A 136 7.50 14.46 4.74
N ARG A 137 8.75 14.90 5.00
CA ARG A 137 9.45 15.91 4.19
C ARG A 137 10.24 15.30 3.04
N VAL A 138 10.91 14.18 3.30
CA VAL A 138 11.88 13.55 2.38
C VAL A 138 11.35 12.25 1.76
N GLY A 139 10.30 11.67 2.35
CA GLY A 139 9.64 10.47 1.82
C GLY A 139 8.95 10.72 0.48
N PRO A 140 8.61 9.65 -0.25
CA PRO A 140 7.85 9.75 -1.49
C PRO A 140 6.49 10.42 -1.24
N LYS A 141 6.00 11.17 -2.23
CA LYS A 141 4.73 11.91 -2.20
C LYS A 141 3.92 11.70 -3.46
N GLY A 142 2.60 11.83 -3.33
CA GLY A 142 1.64 11.67 -4.42
C GLY A 142 1.79 10.33 -5.13
N LEU A 143 1.92 10.33 -6.46
CA LEU A 143 2.08 9.10 -7.25
C LEU A 143 3.25 8.23 -6.80
N GLU A 144 4.38 8.82 -6.41
CA GLU A 144 5.54 8.05 -5.94
C GLU A 144 5.25 7.32 -4.62
N PHE A 145 4.44 7.93 -3.74
CA PHE A 145 3.97 7.26 -2.53
C PHE A 145 3.01 6.12 -2.87
N ALA A 146 2.06 6.34 -3.79
CA ALA A 146 1.16 5.31 -4.26
C ALA A 146 1.92 4.11 -4.84
N ARG A 147 2.93 4.34 -5.71
CA ARG A 147 3.81 3.29 -6.24
C ARG A 147 4.53 2.55 -5.11
N ALA A 148 5.06 3.27 -4.12
CA ALA A 148 5.72 2.65 -2.96
C ALA A 148 4.77 1.69 -2.22
N ARG A 149 3.52 2.09 -1.99
CA ARG A 149 2.52 1.27 -1.29
C ARG A 149 2.10 0.06 -2.11
N VAL A 150 1.93 0.20 -3.43
CA VAL A 150 1.65 -0.90 -4.36
C VAL A 150 2.79 -1.92 -4.35
N GLU A 151 4.04 -1.48 -4.43
CA GLU A 151 5.21 -2.37 -4.42
C GLU A 151 5.41 -3.04 -3.05
N MET A 152 5.23 -2.32 -1.93
CA MET A 152 5.21 -2.93 -0.59
C MET A 152 4.13 -4.00 -0.49
N LYS A 153 2.96 -3.76 -1.09
CA LYS A 153 1.85 -4.70 -1.07
C LYS A 153 2.15 -5.97 -1.89
N ALA A 154 2.79 -5.81 -3.04
CA ALA A 154 3.27 -6.92 -3.86
C ALA A 154 4.30 -7.76 -3.10
N VAL A 155 5.28 -7.12 -2.45
CA VAL A 155 6.27 -7.78 -1.58
C VAL A 155 5.60 -8.56 -0.45
N GLU A 156 4.67 -7.94 0.27
CA GLU A 156 3.91 -8.58 1.36
C GLU A 156 3.18 -9.84 0.86
N SER A 157 2.54 -9.73 -0.32
CA SER A 157 1.79 -10.84 -0.92
C SER A 157 2.69 -12.03 -1.26
N VAL A 158 3.86 -11.78 -1.86
CA VAL A 158 4.83 -12.83 -2.19
C VAL A 158 5.28 -13.56 -0.92
N ILE A 159 5.72 -12.82 0.10
CA ILE A 159 6.29 -13.39 1.33
C ILE A 159 5.24 -14.19 2.10
N HIS A 160 4.07 -13.60 2.34
CA HIS A 160 3.03 -14.27 3.12
C HIS A 160 2.45 -15.46 2.40
N LEU A 161 2.24 -15.40 1.08
CA LEU A 161 1.69 -16.52 0.34
C LEU A 161 2.68 -17.69 0.26
N ARG A 162 3.97 -17.42 -0.01
CA ARG A 162 5.02 -18.45 0.03
C ARG A 162 5.10 -19.15 1.38
N ARG A 163 5.02 -18.39 2.47
CA ARG A 163 5.09 -18.94 3.82
C ARG A 163 3.85 -19.73 4.21
N GLU A 164 2.67 -19.17 3.98
CA GLU A 164 1.43 -19.67 4.58
C GLU A 164 0.68 -20.65 3.65
N LYS A 165 0.82 -20.51 2.33
CA LYS A 165 0.16 -21.33 1.30
C LYS A 165 1.04 -21.50 0.03
N PRO A 166 2.25 -22.10 0.13
CA PRO A 166 3.20 -22.20 -0.99
C PRO A 166 2.59 -22.81 -2.26
N GLY A 167 1.78 -23.86 -2.11
CA GLY A 167 1.09 -24.51 -3.25
C GLY A 167 0.05 -23.65 -3.98
N ARG A 168 -0.24 -22.43 -3.49
CA ARG A 168 -1.14 -21.47 -4.15
C ARG A 168 -0.40 -20.38 -4.92
N VAL A 169 0.91 -20.23 -4.74
CA VAL A 169 1.71 -19.13 -5.32
C VAL A 169 1.53 -19.04 -6.83
N LYS A 170 1.73 -20.14 -7.54
CA LYS A 170 1.54 -20.24 -8.99
C LYS A 170 0.14 -19.80 -9.45
N SER A 171 -0.91 -20.08 -8.68
CA SER A 171 -2.29 -19.75 -9.07
C SER A 171 -2.74 -18.35 -8.69
N MET A 172 -2.15 -17.76 -7.65
CA MET A 172 -2.66 -16.54 -7.03
C MET A 172 -1.78 -15.31 -7.24
N LEU A 173 -0.50 -15.49 -7.63
CA LEU A 173 0.38 -14.36 -7.97
C LEU A 173 0.44 -14.17 -9.49
N PRO A 174 -0.25 -13.15 -10.02
CA PRO A 174 -0.20 -12.85 -11.45
C PRO A 174 1.15 -12.26 -11.86
N ALA A 175 1.45 -12.30 -13.16
CA ALA A 175 2.72 -11.85 -13.72
C ALA A 175 3.11 -10.41 -13.33
N HIS A 176 2.13 -9.50 -13.22
CA HIS A 176 2.41 -8.10 -12.85
C HIS A 176 2.96 -7.96 -11.43
N ILE A 177 2.62 -8.87 -10.50
CA ILE A 177 3.19 -8.86 -9.15
C ILE A 177 4.68 -9.16 -9.20
N TRP A 178 5.10 -10.13 -10.02
CA TRP A 178 6.52 -10.44 -10.22
C TRP A 178 7.28 -9.26 -10.83
N ALA A 179 6.68 -8.56 -11.79
CA ALA A 179 7.28 -7.35 -12.36
C ALA A 179 7.49 -6.25 -11.32
N LEU A 180 6.54 -6.05 -10.39
CA LEU A 180 6.64 -5.05 -9.33
C LEU A 180 7.74 -5.37 -8.31
N VAL A 181 7.99 -6.65 -8.03
CA VAL A 181 8.96 -7.06 -7.00
C VAL A 181 10.36 -7.36 -7.53
N ALA A 182 10.52 -7.51 -8.84
CA ALA A 182 11.81 -7.81 -9.49
C ALA A 182 12.94 -6.81 -9.14
N PRO A 183 12.71 -5.48 -9.08
CA PRO A 183 13.74 -4.51 -8.67
C PRO A 183 14.27 -4.73 -7.25
N TYR A 184 13.54 -5.48 -6.43
CA TYR A 184 13.87 -5.78 -5.05
C TYR A 184 14.47 -7.18 -4.86
N GLY A 185 14.74 -7.90 -5.96
CA GLY A 185 15.41 -9.21 -5.94
C GLY A 185 14.46 -10.39 -5.70
N LEU A 186 13.15 -10.19 -5.74
CA LEU A 186 12.18 -11.28 -5.68
C LEU A 186 11.81 -11.73 -7.10
N ALA A 187 11.86 -13.05 -7.34
CA ALA A 187 11.51 -13.69 -8.61
C ALA A 187 10.79 -15.02 -8.33
N PRO A 188 9.94 -15.51 -9.23
CA PRO A 188 9.28 -16.82 -9.06
C PRO A 188 10.32 -17.95 -9.02
N ALA A 189 10.11 -18.93 -8.14
CA ALA A 189 10.82 -20.20 -8.23
C ALA A 189 10.32 -21.03 -9.42
N ALA A 190 11.05 -22.10 -9.77
CA ALA A 190 10.75 -22.92 -10.95
C ALA A 190 9.32 -23.51 -10.94
N ASP A 191 8.80 -23.83 -9.75
CA ASP A 191 7.45 -24.36 -9.52
C ASP A 191 6.37 -23.27 -9.34
N GLU A 192 6.78 -22.01 -9.22
CA GLU A 192 5.91 -20.85 -9.01
C GLU A 192 5.64 -20.06 -10.30
N ALA A 193 6.44 -20.29 -11.35
CA ALA A 193 6.30 -19.59 -12.60
C ALA A 193 4.96 -19.89 -13.28
N VAL A 194 4.20 -18.83 -13.56
CA VAL A 194 2.98 -18.89 -14.37
C VAL A 194 3.38 -18.77 -15.83
N THR A 195 2.95 -19.71 -16.69
CA THR A 195 3.00 -19.51 -18.14
C THR A 195 2.19 -18.26 -18.47
N ALA A 196 2.83 -17.24 -19.03
CA ALA A 196 2.18 -15.96 -19.31
C ALA A 196 0.86 -16.18 -20.07
N SER A 197 -0.25 -15.67 -19.52
CA SER A 197 -1.48 -15.55 -20.31
C SER A 197 -1.26 -14.53 -21.42
N PRO A 198 -1.80 -14.75 -22.63
CA PRO A 198 -1.72 -13.77 -23.69
C PRO A 198 -2.30 -12.43 -23.23
N PRO A 199 -1.82 -11.29 -23.77
CA PRO A 199 -2.44 -10.00 -23.49
C PRO A 199 -3.93 -10.04 -23.88
N PRO A 200 -4.79 -9.29 -23.17
CA PRO A 200 -6.19 -9.16 -23.58
C PRO A 200 -6.26 -8.62 -25.02
N PRO A 201 -7.29 -9.02 -25.81
CA PRO A 201 -7.48 -8.48 -27.14
C PRO A 201 -7.63 -6.96 -27.07
N ALA A 202 -7.02 -6.29 -28.05
CA ALA A 202 -7.08 -4.85 -28.23
C ALA A 202 -8.51 -4.34 -28.44
#